data_AF-A0A6I7PM09-F1
#
_entry.id   AF-A0A6I7PM09-F1
#
_cell.length_a   1.000
_cell.length_b   1.000
_cell.length_c   1.000
_cell.angle_alpha   90.00
_cell.angle_beta   90.00
_cell.angle_gamma   90.00
#
_symmetry.space_group_name_H-M   'P 1'
#
loop_
_entity.id
_entity.type
_entity.pdbx_description
1 polymer ?
#
loop_
_entity_poly.entity_id
_entity_poly.type
_entity_poly.pdbx_seq_one_letter_code
_entity_poly.pdbx_strand_id
1 'polypeptide(L)'
;MRAMNAVLLAIGAGVCWGIGELFTKSVLHTKQVGPITAIAVRSTVALPVLWAAYLIAMRYSGAERAGWWRTIETPVLLKLVLGSGLVAGAAAMIFFYSALSVGEISRVKPIAFTLAPAVAVLLGWLILQEPMTLRKGIGVVMILAGVLLLTGR
;
A
#
# COMPACT_ATOMS: atom_id res chain seq x y z
N MET A 1 9.45 -13.67 -18.28
CA MET A 1 8.27 -14.28 -17.62
C MET A 1 8.00 -13.74 -16.22
N ARG A 2 8.95 -13.79 -15.25
CA ARG A 2 8.71 -13.29 -13.87
C ARG A 2 8.32 -11.80 -13.79
N ALA A 3 8.94 -10.93 -14.58
CA ALA A 3 8.61 -9.49 -14.61
C ALA A 3 7.19 -9.21 -15.14
N MET A 4 6.72 -9.97 -16.13
CA MET A 4 5.37 -9.83 -16.69
C MET A 4 4.29 -10.20 -15.65
N ASN A 5 4.56 -11.22 -14.83
CA ASN A 5 3.67 -11.59 -13.72
C ASN A 5 3.62 -10.50 -12.63
N ALA A 6 4.75 -9.85 -12.32
CA ALA A 6 4.78 -8.77 -11.33
C ALA A 6 3.97 -7.54 -11.78
N VAL A 7 4.07 -7.16 -13.06
CA VAL A 7 3.28 -6.06 -13.62
C VAL A 7 1.79 -6.35 -13.57
N LEU A 8 1.36 -7.57 -13.95
CA LEU A 8 -0.04 -7.97 -13.89
C LEU A 8 -0.60 -7.94 -12.45
N LEU A 9 0.17 -8.43 -11.47
CA LEU A 9 -0.20 -8.38 -10.06
C LEU A 9 -0.30 -6.93 -9.54
N ALA A 10 0.62 -6.05 -9.95
CA ALA A 10 0.58 -4.64 -9.59
C ALA A 10 -0.62 -3.90 -10.19
N ILE A 11 -0.96 -4.20 -11.46
CA ILE A 11 -2.18 -3.68 -12.11
C ILE A 11 -3.42 -4.16 -11.34
N GLY A 12 -3.49 -5.46 -11.02
CA GLY A 12 -4.58 -6.02 -10.22
C GLY A 12 -4.73 -5.32 -8.87
N ALA A 13 -3.62 -5.08 -8.16
CA ALA A 13 -3.62 -4.32 -6.91
C ALA A 13 -4.15 -2.89 -7.10
N GLY A 14 -3.71 -2.19 -8.15
CA GLY A 14 -4.17 -0.84 -8.47
C GLY A 14 -5.68 -0.77 -8.75
N VAL A 15 -6.21 -1.73 -9.51
CA VAL A 15 -7.65 -1.84 -9.78
C VAL A 15 -8.45 -2.11 -8.51
N CYS A 16 -8.01 -3.07 -7.68
CA CYS A 16 -8.66 -3.40 -6.42
C CYS A 16 -8.71 -2.21 -5.46
N TRP A 17 -7.61 -1.47 -5.33
CA TRP A 17 -7.58 -0.25 -4.52
C TRP A 17 -8.51 0.82 -5.11
N GLY A 18 -8.43 1.07 -6.42
CA GLY A 18 -9.31 2.00 -7.14
C GLY A 18 -10.80 1.77 -6.87
N ILE A 19 -11.26 0.54 -7.04
CA ILE A 19 -12.67 0.18 -6.80
C ILE A 19 -12.99 0.27 -5.30
N GLY A 20 -12.15 -0.29 -4.42
CA GLY A 20 -12.41 -0.33 -2.99
C GLY A 20 -12.46 1.04 -2.31
N GLU A 21 -11.64 2.00 -2.78
CA GLU A 21 -11.62 3.36 -2.23
C GLU A 21 -12.83 4.19 -2.67
N LEU A 22 -13.42 3.90 -3.83
CA LEU A 22 -14.69 4.49 -4.24
C LEU A 22 -15.79 4.15 -3.23
N PHE A 23 -15.92 2.87 -2.86
CA PHE A 23 -16.86 2.42 -1.82
C PHE A 23 -16.53 3.01 -0.45
N THR A 24 -15.25 3.12 -0.11
CA THR A 24 -14.84 3.78 1.14
C THR A 24 -15.29 5.24 1.15
N LYS A 25 -15.02 5.99 0.07
CA LYS A 25 -15.41 7.39 -0.02
C LYS A 25 -16.93 7.56 0.02
N SER A 26 -17.68 6.66 -0.61
CA SER A 26 -19.15 6.72 -0.60
C SER A 26 -19.73 6.53 0.79
N VAL A 27 -19.21 5.58 1.59
CA VAL A 27 -19.68 5.40 2.99
C VAL A 27 -19.27 6.57 3.88
N LEU A 28 -18.07 7.13 3.70
CA LEU A 28 -17.64 8.33 4.45
C LEU A 28 -18.52 9.55 4.14
N HIS A 29 -18.99 9.68 2.90
CA HIS A 29 -19.87 10.78 2.49
C HIS A 29 -21.24 10.74 3.19
N THR A 30 -21.73 9.57 3.59
CA THR A 30 -22.99 9.44 4.34
C THR A 30 -22.96 10.08 5.74
N LYS A 31 -21.76 10.35 6.27
CA LYS A 31 -21.51 10.81 7.65
C LYS A 31 -21.96 9.83 8.75
N GLN A 32 -22.46 8.64 8.40
CA GLN A 32 -22.82 7.59 9.37
C GLN A 32 -21.60 6.75 9.81
N VAL A 33 -20.55 6.74 8.99
CA VAL A 33 -19.31 5.99 9.24
C VAL A 33 -18.14 6.97 9.27
N GLY A 34 -17.39 6.98 10.37
CA GLY A 34 -16.15 7.75 10.49
C GLY A 34 -14.94 7.06 9.83
N PRO A 35 -13.84 7.79 9.56
CA PRO A 35 -12.65 7.23 8.92
C PRO A 35 -12.02 6.09 9.71
N ILE A 36 -11.99 6.20 11.05
CA ILE A 36 -11.45 5.15 11.92
C ILE A 36 -12.36 3.90 11.92
N THR A 37 -13.67 4.09 11.93
CA THR A 37 -14.63 2.98 11.81
C THR A 37 -14.46 2.26 10.47
N ALA A 38 -14.30 3.01 9.38
CA ALA A 38 -14.12 2.45 8.04
C ALA A 38 -12.87 1.55 7.96
N ILE A 39 -11.72 1.99 8.49
CA ILE A 39 -10.50 1.17 8.50
C ILE A 39 -10.60 -0.01 9.47
N ALA A 40 -11.28 0.15 10.61
CA ALA A 40 -11.46 -0.93 11.56
C ALA A 40 -12.30 -2.06 10.95
N VAL A 41 -13.47 -1.72 10.39
CA VAL A 41 -14.34 -2.70 9.70
C VAL A 41 -13.62 -3.33 8.51
N ARG A 42 -12.96 -2.53 7.66
CA ARG A 42 -12.17 -3.05 6.52
C ARG A 42 -11.11 -4.05 6.98
N SER A 43 -10.37 -3.72 8.04
CA SER A 43 -9.29 -4.58 8.56
C SER A 43 -9.85 -5.87 9.17
N THR A 44 -10.96 -5.79 9.91
CA THR A 44 -11.65 -6.96 10.46
C THR A 44 -12.11 -7.92 9.37
N VAL A 45 -12.61 -7.41 8.23
CA VAL A 45 -13.00 -8.23 7.08
C VAL A 45 -11.77 -8.79 6.34
N ALA A 46 -10.73 -7.97 6.15
CA ALA A 46 -9.54 -8.37 5.40
C ALA A 46 -8.70 -9.42 6.14
N LEU A 47 -8.56 -9.31 7.45
CA LEU A 47 -7.68 -10.18 8.26
C LEU A 47 -7.93 -11.68 8.05
N PRO A 48 -9.15 -12.24 8.19
CA PRO A 48 -9.38 -13.66 7.97
C PRO A 48 -9.13 -14.08 6.51
N VAL A 49 -9.44 -13.22 5.53
CA VAL A 49 -9.19 -13.50 4.11
C VAL A 49 -7.68 -13.59 3.84
N LEU A 50 -6.89 -12.67 4.41
CA LEU A 50 -5.43 -12.68 4.27
C LEU A 50 -4.80 -13.91 4.95
N TRP A 51 -5.27 -14.30 6.13
CA TRP A 51 -4.81 -15.52 6.79
C TRP A 51 -5.21 -16.78 6.00
N ALA A 52 -6.41 -16.84 5.43
CA ALA A 52 -6.81 -17.94 4.56
C ALA A 52 -5.92 -18.03 3.32
N ALA A 53 -5.64 -16.90 2.66
CA ALA A 53 -4.72 -16.84 1.52
C ALA A 53 -3.30 -17.31 1.90
N TYR A 54 -2.79 -16.88 3.06
CA TYR A 54 -1.52 -17.35 3.61
C TYR A 54 -1.51 -18.87 3.84
N LEU A 55 -2.55 -19.42 4.47
CA LEU A 55 -2.64 -20.87 4.73
C LEU A 55 -2.72 -21.69 3.43
N ILE A 56 -3.46 -21.21 2.43
CA ILE A 56 -3.53 -21.83 1.11
C ILE A 56 -2.17 -21.77 0.42
N ALA A 57 -1.51 -20.61 0.45
CA ALA A 57 -0.20 -20.43 -0.16
C ALA A 57 0.85 -21.36 0.47
N MET A 58 0.84 -21.47 1.80
CA MET A 58 1.73 -22.33 2.57
C MET A 58 1.50 -23.82 2.31
N ARG A 59 0.25 -24.27 2.14
CA ARG A 59 -0.10 -25.69 2.02
C ARG A 59 -0.07 -26.21 0.58
N TYR A 60 -0.47 -25.41 -0.39
CA TYR A 60 -0.75 -25.89 -1.75
C TYR A 60 0.12 -25.25 -2.83
N SER A 61 0.56 -24.01 -2.66
CA SER A 61 1.25 -23.28 -3.74
C SER A 61 2.78 -23.41 -3.69
N GLY A 62 3.35 -23.77 -2.54
CA GLY A 62 4.79 -23.73 -2.30
C GLY A 62 5.41 -22.32 -2.39
N ALA A 63 4.59 -21.28 -2.62
CA ALA A 63 5.04 -19.89 -2.73
C ALA A 63 5.50 -19.33 -1.38
N GLU A 64 4.90 -19.82 -0.29
CA GLU A 64 5.29 -19.49 1.08
C GLU A 64 6.13 -20.62 1.67
N ARG A 65 7.38 -20.33 2.04
CA ARG A 65 8.26 -21.30 2.71
C ARG A 65 7.88 -21.38 4.19
N ALA A 66 7.24 -22.47 4.58
CA ALA A 66 6.83 -22.73 5.95
C ALA A 66 8.05 -22.71 6.91
N GLY A 67 7.96 -21.93 8.01
CA GLY A 67 8.96 -21.96 9.09
C GLY A 67 9.45 -20.60 9.61
N TRP A 68 8.99 -19.47 9.06
CA TRP A 68 9.43 -18.14 9.51
C TRP A 68 9.21 -17.96 11.02
N TRP A 69 8.07 -18.37 11.57
CA TRP A 69 7.78 -18.25 13.00
C TRP A 69 8.70 -19.10 13.91
N ARG A 70 9.44 -20.06 13.35
CA ARG A 70 10.40 -20.89 14.11
C ARG A 70 11.83 -20.36 14.08
N THR A 71 12.16 -19.54 13.08
CA THR A 71 13.56 -19.19 12.75
C THR A 71 13.77 -17.70 12.52
N ILE A 72 12.74 -16.88 12.70
CA ILE A 72 12.83 -15.44 12.46
C ILE A 72 13.75 -14.76 13.46
N GLU A 73 14.72 -14.02 12.94
CA GLU A 73 15.60 -13.18 13.74
C GLU A 73 14.87 -11.92 14.23
N THR A 74 15.23 -11.44 15.42
CA THR A 74 14.62 -10.23 16.01
C THR A 74 14.62 -9.01 15.09
N PRO A 75 15.71 -8.67 14.37
CA PRO A 75 15.70 -7.50 13.47
C PRO A 75 14.71 -7.65 12.32
N VAL A 76 14.51 -8.88 11.82
CA VAL A 76 13.54 -9.17 10.75
C VAL A 76 12.12 -9.05 11.29
N LEU A 77 11.87 -9.58 12.49
CA LEU A 77 10.58 -9.45 13.16
C LEU A 77 10.23 -7.98 13.45
N LEU A 78 11.21 -7.16 13.86
CA LEU A 78 11.00 -5.74 14.10
C LEU A 78 10.66 -4.99 12.81
N LYS A 79 11.36 -5.27 11.70
CA LYS A 79 11.02 -4.69 10.38
C LYS A 79 9.60 -5.07 9.95
N LEU A 80 9.21 -6.33 10.19
CA LEU A 80 7.87 -6.82 9.88
C LEU A 80 6.80 -6.14 10.74
N VAL A 81 6.97 -6.11 12.06
CA VAL A 81 5.95 -5.58 12.98
C VAL A 81 5.90 -4.05 12.94
N LEU A 82 7.05 -3.37 13.07
CA LEU A 82 7.10 -1.91 13.13
C LEU A 82 7.00 -1.28 11.75
N GLY A 83 7.79 -1.75 10.77
CA GLY A 83 7.77 -1.19 9.42
C GLY A 83 6.48 -1.55 8.68
N SER A 84 6.24 -2.85 8.48
CA SER A 84 5.08 -3.30 7.70
C SER A 84 3.77 -3.20 8.48
N GLY A 85 3.73 -3.69 9.72
CA GLY A 85 2.49 -3.71 10.51
C GLY A 85 2.06 -2.33 10.99
N LEU A 86 2.94 -1.63 11.70
CA LEU A 86 2.60 -0.35 12.33
C LEU A 86 2.65 0.82 11.33
N VAL A 87 3.76 1.04 10.64
CA VAL A 87 3.91 2.20 9.74
C VAL A 87 3.05 2.04 8.49
N ALA A 88 3.26 0.97 7.72
CA ALA A 88 2.53 0.77 6.46
C ALA A 88 1.08 0.29 6.69
N GLY A 89 0.85 -0.57 7.69
CA GLY A 89 -0.45 -1.21 7.93
C GLY A 89 -1.42 -0.39 8.77
N ALA A 90 -0.95 0.38 9.77
CA ALA A 90 -1.83 1.14 10.66
C ALA A 90 -1.73 2.64 10.40
N ALA A 91 -0.55 3.24 10.54
CA ALA A 91 -0.37 4.69 10.45
C ALA A 91 -0.75 5.22 9.07
N ALA A 92 -0.28 4.59 7.98
CA ALA A 92 -0.64 4.99 6.63
C ALA A 92 -2.16 4.93 6.39
N MET A 93 -2.85 3.90 6.89
CA MET A 93 -4.32 3.79 6.77
C MET A 93 -5.03 4.89 7.56
N ILE A 94 -4.58 5.18 8.80
CA ILE A 94 -5.14 6.26 9.62
C ILE A 94 -5.03 7.60 8.89
N PHE A 95 -3.83 7.97 8.41
CA PHE A 95 -3.63 9.23 7.70
C PHE A 95 -4.42 9.29 6.40
N PHE A 96 -4.37 8.23 5.58
CA PHE A 96 -5.04 8.21 4.28
C PHE A 96 -6.56 8.30 4.41
N TYR A 97 -7.18 7.52 5.29
CA TYR A 97 -8.63 7.52 5.45
C TYR A 97 -9.15 8.79 6.13
N SER A 98 -8.37 9.37 7.05
CA SER A 98 -8.68 10.68 7.65
C SER A 98 -8.60 11.79 6.60
N ALA A 99 -7.60 11.76 5.71
CA ALA A 99 -7.54 12.70 4.59
C ALA A 99 -8.70 12.48 3.61
N LEU A 100 -9.06 11.23 3.32
CA LEU A 100 -10.17 10.89 2.45
C LEU A 100 -11.53 11.32 3.01
N SER A 101 -11.70 11.38 4.33
CA SER A 101 -12.96 11.87 4.92
C SER A 101 -13.17 13.37 4.75
N VAL A 102 -12.09 14.16 4.60
CA VAL A 102 -12.18 15.63 4.48
C VAL A 102 -11.81 16.17 3.09
N GLY A 103 -11.17 15.37 2.24
CA GLY A 103 -10.72 15.77 0.90
C GLY A 103 -11.38 14.98 -0.23
N GLU A 104 -11.26 15.49 -1.45
CA GLU A 104 -11.71 14.81 -2.66
C GLU A 104 -10.83 13.60 -2.99
N ILE A 105 -11.45 12.49 -3.39
CA ILE A 105 -10.70 11.28 -3.76
C ILE A 105 -9.75 11.53 -4.95
N SER A 106 -10.15 12.38 -5.89
CA SER A 106 -9.37 12.82 -7.05
C SER A 106 -8.12 13.62 -6.69
N ARG A 107 -8.03 14.17 -5.46
CA ARG A 107 -6.85 14.90 -4.97
C ARG A 107 -6.04 14.09 -3.98
N VAL A 108 -6.71 13.55 -2.95
CA VAL A 108 -6.05 12.83 -1.84
C VAL A 108 -5.32 11.60 -2.36
N LYS A 109 -5.95 10.81 -3.23
CA LYS A 109 -5.38 9.55 -3.69
C LYS A 109 -4.15 9.75 -4.56
N PRO A 110 -4.16 10.59 -5.61
CA PRO A 110 -2.94 10.83 -6.39
C PRO A 110 -1.76 11.33 -5.57
N ILE A 111 -1.99 12.23 -4.59
CA ILE A 111 -0.96 12.71 -3.68
C ILE A 111 -0.35 11.54 -2.88
N ALA A 112 -1.17 10.79 -2.15
CA ALA A 112 -0.69 9.70 -1.31
C ALA A 112 -0.01 8.57 -2.11
N PHE A 113 -0.62 8.16 -3.22
CA PHE A 113 -0.17 7.01 -4.02
C PHE A 113 0.97 7.35 -4.99
N THR A 114 1.37 8.62 -5.10
CA THR A 114 2.56 9.03 -5.87
C THR A 114 3.73 9.40 -4.98
N LEU A 115 3.47 9.98 -3.80
CA LEU A 115 4.50 10.16 -2.79
C LEU A 115 5.08 8.82 -2.34
N ALA A 116 4.23 7.79 -2.16
CA ALA A 116 4.69 6.45 -1.77
C ALA A 116 5.76 5.86 -2.70
N PRO A 117 5.58 5.76 -4.04
CA PRO A 117 6.61 5.27 -4.94
C PRO A 117 7.83 6.21 -5.02
N ALA A 118 7.66 7.53 -4.94
CA ALA A 118 8.80 8.45 -4.90
C ALA A 118 9.68 8.21 -3.66
N VAL A 119 9.06 8.08 -2.47
CA VAL A 119 9.75 7.73 -1.23
C VAL A 119 10.37 6.34 -1.33
N ALA A 120 9.67 5.35 -1.89
CA ALA A 120 10.21 4.00 -2.06
C ALA A 120 11.46 3.97 -2.96
N VAL A 121 11.48 4.74 -4.07
CA VAL A 121 12.66 4.85 -4.93
C VAL A 121 13.84 5.50 -4.19
N LEU A 122 13.58 6.55 -3.41
CA LEU A 122 14.60 7.23 -2.62
C LEU A 122 15.17 6.33 -1.51
N LEU A 123 14.31 5.67 -0.73
CA LEU A 123 14.74 4.76 0.33
C LEU A 123 15.39 3.49 -0.24
N GLY A 124 14.91 2.99 -1.38
CA GLY A 124 15.56 1.90 -2.10
C GLY A 124 16.99 2.26 -2.50
N TRP A 125 17.21 3.48 -2.96
CA TRP A 125 18.56 3.97 -3.24
C TRP A 125 19.42 4.16 -1.98
N LEU A 126 18.91 4.85 -0.96
CA LEU A 126 19.70 5.25 0.21
C LEU A 126 19.93 4.11 1.22
N ILE A 127 18.93 3.25 1.42
CA ILE A 127 18.95 2.21 2.46
C ILE A 127 19.22 0.84 1.85
N LEU A 128 18.53 0.50 0.75
CA LEU A 128 18.68 -0.80 0.09
C LEU A 128 19.83 -0.83 -0.93
N GLN A 129 20.50 0.32 -1.14
CA GLN A 129 21.62 0.47 -2.07
C GLN A 129 21.25 0.10 -3.52
N GLU A 130 19.99 0.26 -3.91
CA GLU A 130 19.55 0.07 -5.29
C GLU A 130 20.15 1.15 -6.21
N PRO A 131 20.53 0.81 -7.45
CA PRO A 131 21.06 1.80 -8.38
C PRO A 131 19.99 2.86 -8.73
N MET A 132 20.32 4.12 -8.48
CA MET A 132 19.57 5.28 -8.94
C MET A 132 20.07 5.68 -10.33
N THR A 133 19.37 5.24 -11.37
CA THR A 133 19.68 5.64 -12.74
C THR A 133 19.02 6.98 -13.08
N LEU A 134 19.58 7.70 -14.06
CA LEU A 134 18.98 8.93 -14.57
C LEU A 134 17.53 8.72 -15.02
N ARG A 135 17.22 7.56 -15.61
CA ARG A 135 15.86 7.19 -16.01
C ARG A 135 14.91 7.07 -14.81
N LYS A 136 15.33 6.46 -13.70
CA LYS A 136 14.53 6.40 -12.46
C LYS A 136 14.27 7.81 -11.91
N GLY A 137 15.31 8.65 -11.88
CA GLY A 137 15.20 10.04 -11.42
C GLY A 137 14.20 10.87 -12.23
N ILE A 138 14.30 10.83 -13.57
CA ILE A 138 13.35 11.51 -14.47
C ILE A 138 11.94 10.96 -14.26
N GLY A 139 11.78 9.64 -14.12
CA GLY A 139 10.50 9.01 -13.85
C GLY A 139 9.84 9.54 -12.57
N VAL A 140 10.59 9.65 -11.47
CA VAL A 140 10.11 10.22 -10.21
C VAL A 140 9.67 11.69 -10.38
N VAL A 141 10.45 12.50 -11.09
CA VAL A 141 10.07 13.89 -11.36
C VAL A 141 8.78 13.97 -12.18
N MET A 142 8.65 13.14 -13.21
CA MET A 142 7.45 13.13 -14.08
C MET A 142 6.18 12.72 -13.32
N ILE A 143 6.24 11.69 -12.47
CA ILE A 143 5.05 11.28 -11.69
C ILE A 143 4.64 12.37 -10.68
N LEU A 144 5.62 13.02 -10.03
CA LEU A 144 5.35 14.11 -9.09
C LEU A 144 4.75 15.31 -9.81
N ALA A 145 5.31 15.70 -10.96
CA ALA A 145 4.77 16.77 -11.79
C ALA A 145 3.34 16.46 -12.27
N GLY A 146 3.07 15.23 -12.70
CA GLY A 146 1.73 14.79 -13.10
C GLY A 146 0.70 14.92 -11.97
N VAL A 147 1.08 14.58 -10.74
CA VAL A 147 0.20 14.78 -9.57
C VAL A 147 0.01 16.24 -9.23
N LEU A 148 1.04 17.07 -9.31
CA LEU A 148 0.90 18.51 -9.11
C LEU A 148 -0.07 19.13 -10.12
N LEU A 149 -0.05 18.68 -11.38
CA LEU A 149 -1.02 19.10 -12.39
C LEU A 149 -2.43 18.60 -12.09
N LEU A 150 -2.59 17.34 -11.68
CA LEU A 150 -3.90 16.74 -11.38
C LEU A 150 -4.56 17.35 -10.12
N THR A 151 -3.74 17.78 -9.17
CA THR A 151 -4.20 18.25 -7.85
C THR A 151 -4.04 19.76 -7.63
N GLY A 152 -3.40 20.43 -8.60
CA GLY A 152 -3.35 21.88 -8.71
C GLY A 152 -4.75 22.49 -8.66
N ARG A 153 -4.83 23.70 -8.11
CA ARG A 153 -6.11 24.39 -7.91
C ARG A 153 -6.80 24.71 -9.21
#